data_AF-A0A091KRY5-F1
#
_entry.id   AF-A0A091KRY5-F1
#
_cell.length_a   1.000
_cell.length_b   1.000
_cell.length_c   1.000
_cell.angle_alpha   90.00
_cell.angle_beta   90.00
_cell.angle_gamma   90.00
#
_symmetry.space_group_name_H-M   'P 1'
#
loop_
_entity.id
_entity.type
_entity.pdbx_description
1 polymer ?
#
loop_
_entity_poly.entity_id
_entity_poly.type
_entity_poly.pdbx_seq_one_letter_code
_entity_poly.pdbx_strand_id
1 'polypeptide(L)'
;EPEEKKIALELLETEQAYVSRLHLLDQIFYTEFMKEAKNGKTVPEEVVKMIFSNISSIYQFHAKFFLPELQKRMKDWSCNPRIGDVIQKLAPFLKMYSEYVKNFNKAMELITVWSEKSPPFQELIADIQKRKVCANLTLQHHMLEPVQRIPRYELLLKDYVRKLPPESPDRDDAEKALEMIFRVAKHSNAAVAEMEQLQNLWSVYQRLGLQDDIVDPSNKLIKEGPIQKISTRNNSTSEKYLFLFNNMLLYCVPRVIQVGAEFQVHLRIDVDSIKVRELNDTQFPHTFLVSGKQRTLELQARSREEMNAWIKVPLSARRGLKRGRGESRGAGTTQTMARQPSNVIPHPQTEELGRRAPQWVRDNLVTMCMCCKEPFNAIMRRRHHCRACGYVVCARCSDYKAKLQYDGNRLNRVCRECYTFLTGHVVLEDREGKHKGILEKGAAEVSGRSLLCGSLQLLDKNSKGGTRGWFVIPQDDPLVLYIYAAPQDVRAHTSIPLLGYQVRDLPQGNSRHLFQLVQSQQVYTFMADTEELKRCWMRAMARSAAGIT
;
A
#
# COMPACT_ATOMS: atom_id res chain seq x y z
N GLU A 1 18.89 37.85 -3.36
CA GLU A 1 19.33 37.84 -1.95
C GLU A 1 20.42 36.79 -1.74
N PRO A 2 21.40 37.03 -0.86
CA PRO A 2 22.46 36.08 -0.54
C PRO A 2 21.90 34.73 -0.06
N GLU A 3 22.56 33.62 -0.39
CA GLU A 3 22.03 32.27 -0.11
C GLU A 3 21.98 31.97 1.40
N GLU A 4 22.96 32.45 2.15
CA GLU A 4 23.06 32.35 3.61
C GLU A 4 21.93 33.11 4.33
N LYS A 5 21.52 34.26 3.79
CA LYS A 5 20.39 35.04 4.33
C LYS A 5 19.07 34.29 4.19
N LYS A 6 18.88 33.54 3.09
CA LYS A 6 17.67 32.73 2.88
C LYS A 6 17.56 31.62 3.93
N ILE A 7 18.68 30.98 4.27
CA ILE A 7 18.71 29.94 5.31
C ILE A 7 18.45 30.56 6.70
N ALA A 8 18.99 31.74 6.98
CA ALA A 8 18.71 32.44 8.23
C ALA A 8 17.24 32.89 8.35
N LEU A 9 16.61 33.30 7.24
CA LEU A 9 15.17 33.57 7.18
C LEU A 9 14.35 32.30 7.41
N GLU A 10 14.72 31.18 6.77
CA GLU A 10 14.07 29.88 6.99
C GLU A 10 14.19 29.43 8.46
N LEU A 11 15.36 29.62 9.08
CA LEU A 11 15.56 29.34 10.50
C LEU A 11 14.59 30.16 11.37
N LEU A 12 14.45 31.46 11.10
CA LEU A 12 13.54 32.35 11.84
C LEU A 12 12.06 31.94 11.64
N GLU A 13 11.63 31.73 10.39
CA GLU A 13 10.25 31.37 10.07
C GLU A 13 9.85 30.05 10.72
N THR A 14 10.71 29.04 10.59
CA THR A 14 10.48 27.73 11.21
C THR A 14 10.58 27.79 12.74
N GLU A 15 11.36 28.72 13.30
CA GLU A 15 11.41 28.94 14.75
C GLU A 15 10.12 29.58 15.27
N GLN A 16 9.59 30.56 14.55
CA GLN A 16 8.32 31.18 14.89
C GLN A 16 7.18 30.15 14.91
N ALA A 17 7.15 29.25 13.92
CA ALA A 17 6.24 28.14 13.87
C ALA A 17 6.45 27.18 15.06
N TYR A 18 7.70 26.81 15.35
CA TYR A 18 8.05 25.91 16.44
C TYR A 18 7.63 26.47 17.82
N VAL A 19 7.91 27.75 18.09
CA VAL A 19 7.48 28.43 19.33
C VAL A 19 5.96 28.45 19.45
N SER A 20 5.23 28.59 18.34
CA SER A 20 3.76 28.50 18.33
C SER A 20 3.27 27.09 18.69
N ARG A 21 4.01 26.04 18.30
CA ARG A 21 3.72 24.66 18.69
C ARG A 21 4.06 24.37 20.15
N LEU A 22 5.19 24.89 20.63
CA LEU A 22 5.54 24.82 22.05
C LEU A 22 4.50 25.53 22.93
N HIS A 23 3.99 26.69 22.47
CA HIS A 23 2.89 27.38 23.13
C HIS A 23 1.63 26.50 23.21
N LEU A 24 1.26 25.82 22.11
CA LEU A 24 0.15 24.87 22.12
C LEU A 24 0.35 23.74 23.14
N LEU A 25 1.55 23.16 23.22
CA LEU A 25 1.83 22.09 24.18
C LEU A 25 1.80 22.59 25.63
N ASP A 26 2.41 23.73 25.92
CA ASP A 26 2.60 24.21 27.29
C ASP A 26 1.42 25.04 27.81
N GLN A 27 1.00 26.03 27.04
CA GLN A 27 0.02 27.03 27.48
C GLN A 27 -1.43 26.58 27.24
N ILE A 28 -1.64 25.58 26.38
CA ILE A 28 -2.97 25.03 26.11
C ILE A 28 -3.08 23.64 26.72
N PHE A 29 -2.36 22.64 26.19
CA PHE A 29 -2.49 21.25 26.65
C PHE A 29 -2.06 21.08 28.11
N TYR A 30 -0.81 21.40 28.46
CA TYR A 30 -0.30 21.20 29.81
C TYR A 30 -1.09 22.00 30.85
N THR A 31 -1.37 23.27 30.57
CA THR A 31 -2.13 24.14 31.49
C THR A 31 -3.55 23.62 31.75
N GLU A 32 -4.28 23.19 30.71
CA GLU A 32 -5.62 22.63 30.89
C GLU A 32 -5.60 21.27 31.59
N PHE A 33 -4.62 20.41 31.28
CA PHE A 33 -4.48 19.11 31.94
C PHE A 33 -4.16 19.29 33.42
N MET A 34 -3.25 20.21 33.75
CA MET A 34 -2.91 20.53 35.14
C MET A 34 -4.12 21.12 35.88
N LYS A 35 -4.93 21.94 35.24
CA LYS A 35 -6.15 22.51 35.84
C LYS A 35 -7.17 21.41 36.17
N GLU A 36 -7.46 20.51 35.24
CA GLU A 36 -8.42 19.44 35.46
C GLU A 36 -7.88 18.35 36.41
N ALA A 37 -6.57 18.13 36.42
CA ALA A 37 -5.90 17.27 37.39
C ALA A 37 -6.04 17.79 38.82
N LYS A 38 -5.83 19.09 39.03
CA LYS A 38 -6.03 19.76 40.34
C LYS A 38 -7.47 19.68 40.83
N ASN A 39 -8.43 19.70 39.91
CA ASN A 39 -9.84 19.52 40.22
C ASN A 39 -10.21 18.05 40.50
N GLY A 40 -9.27 17.11 40.39
CA GLY A 40 -9.48 15.68 40.62
C GLY A 40 -10.34 15.00 39.55
N LYS A 41 -10.55 15.63 38.39
CA LYS A 41 -11.51 15.17 37.37
C LYS A 41 -10.94 14.24 36.31
N THR A 42 -9.61 14.25 36.10
CA THR A 42 -8.97 13.52 34.99
C THR A 42 -7.90 12.53 35.46
N VAL A 43 -6.66 12.99 35.59
CA VAL A 43 -5.48 12.20 35.96
C VAL A 43 -4.73 12.89 37.11
N PRO A 44 -3.91 12.18 37.90
CA PRO A 44 -3.08 12.82 38.92
C PRO A 44 -2.10 13.84 38.34
N GLU A 45 -1.81 14.91 39.09
CA GLU A 45 -0.87 15.96 38.66
C GLU A 45 0.51 15.41 38.29
N GLU A 46 1.00 14.40 39.03
CA GLU A 46 2.29 13.76 38.74
C GLU A 46 2.31 13.08 37.37
N VAL A 47 1.18 12.52 36.93
CA VAL A 47 1.07 11.94 35.58
C VAL A 47 1.17 13.03 34.51
N VAL A 48 0.52 14.17 34.71
CA VAL A 48 0.61 15.31 33.78
C VAL A 48 2.05 15.80 33.68
N LYS A 49 2.74 15.98 34.82
CA LYS A 49 4.16 16.35 34.85
C LYS A 49 5.03 15.33 34.14
N MET A 50 4.76 14.03 34.29
CA MET A 50 5.50 12.98 33.56
C MET A 50 5.23 12.98 32.06
N ILE A 51 3.99 13.26 31.63
CA ILE A 51 3.62 13.34 30.20
C ILE A 51 4.37 14.50 29.54
N PHE A 52 4.36 15.68 30.16
CA PHE A 52 4.92 16.88 29.56
C PHE A 52 6.39 17.12 29.90
N SER A 53 6.96 16.36 30.86
CA SER A 53 8.36 16.44 31.28
C SER A 53 8.75 17.90 31.55
N ASN A 54 9.81 18.39 30.93
CA ASN A 54 10.30 19.76 31.03
C ASN A 54 9.87 20.66 29.84
N ILE A 55 8.72 20.40 29.20
CA ILE A 55 8.24 21.19 28.04
C ILE A 55 8.14 22.69 28.34
N SER A 56 7.74 23.07 29.55
CA SER A 56 7.61 24.47 29.96
C SER A 56 8.96 25.18 29.92
N SER A 57 10.03 24.50 30.33
CA SER A 57 11.40 25.04 30.27
C SER A 57 11.85 25.25 28.82
N ILE A 58 11.54 24.29 27.94
CA ILE A 58 11.81 24.38 26.50
C ILE A 58 11.04 25.57 25.89
N TYR A 59 9.74 25.67 26.15
CA TYR A 59 8.91 26.77 25.67
C TYR A 59 9.44 28.13 26.13
N GLN A 60 9.70 28.30 27.42
CA GLN A 60 10.17 29.57 27.96
C GLN A 60 11.49 30.00 27.35
N PHE A 61 12.44 29.06 27.17
CA PHE A 61 13.71 29.35 26.54
C PHE A 61 13.52 29.86 25.09
N HIS A 62 12.78 29.09 24.28
CA HIS A 62 12.59 29.42 22.87
C HIS A 62 11.78 30.71 22.68
N ALA A 63 10.70 30.89 23.44
CA ALA A 63 9.80 32.04 23.32
C ALA A 63 10.40 33.34 23.88
N LYS A 64 11.13 33.28 25.00
CA LYS A 64 11.61 34.49 25.70
C LYS A 64 13.03 34.88 25.35
N PHE A 65 13.84 33.97 24.81
CA PHE A 65 15.26 34.23 24.55
C PHE A 65 15.65 34.00 23.09
N PHE A 66 15.47 32.77 22.58
CA PHE A 66 16.05 32.41 21.28
C PHE A 66 15.34 33.08 20.09
N LEU A 67 14.00 32.99 20.03
CA LEU A 67 13.22 33.62 18.96
C LEU A 67 13.40 35.16 18.93
N PRO A 68 13.33 35.89 20.07
CA PRO A 68 13.60 37.33 20.08
C PRO A 68 14.99 37.70 19.58
N GLU A 69 16.04 36.94 19.92
CA GLU A 69 17.40 37.18 19.42
C GLU A 69 17.51 36.95 17.91
N LEU A 70 16.90 35.88 17.38
CA LEU A 70 16.82 35.64 15.94
C LEU A 70 16.07 36.77 15.21
N GLN A 71 14.91 37.17 15.73
CA GLN A 71 14.13 38.29 15.16
C GLN A 71 14.92 39.59 15.15
N LYS A 72 15.63 39.90 16.24
CA LYS A 72 16.49 41.08 16.34
C LYS A 72 17.61 41.04 15.30
N ARG A 73 18.28 39.88 15.15
CA ARG A 73 19.34 39.71 14.14
C ARG A 73 18.84 39.84 12.72
N MET A 74 17.67 39.28 12.40
CA MET A 74 17.13 39.37 11.04
C MET A 74 16.67 40.79 10.67
N LYS A 75 16.24 41.60 11.66
CA LYS A 75 15.95 43.03 11.45
C LYS A 75 17.21 43.85 11.15
N ASP A 76 18.35 43.46 11.70
CA ASP A 76 19.64 44.16 11.57
C ASP A 76 20.63 43.44 10.62
N TRP A 77 20.11 42.57 9.74
CA TRP A 77 20.95 41.70 8.91
C TRP A 77 21.92 42.48 8.00
N SER A 78 21.53 43.65 7.51
CA SER A 78 22.37 44.48 6.64
C SER A 78 23.64 44.98 7.34
N CYS A 79 23.59 45.18 8.65
CA CYS A 79 24.71 45.69 9.44
C CYS A 79 25.49 44.55 10.11
N ASN A 80 24.84 43.40 10.33
CA ASN A 80 25.44 42.24 10.99
C ASN A 80 24.97 40.92 10.34
N PRO A 81 25.49 40.54 9.16
CA PRO A 81 25.03 39.38 8.38
C PRO A 81 25.62 38.07 8.92
N ARG A 82 25.28 37.74 10.16
CA ARG A 82 25.80 36.57 10.88
C ARG A 82 24.68 35.93 11.69
N ILE A 83 24.75 34.65 12.01
CA ILE A 83 23.78 33.95 12.87
C ILE A 83 24.46 32.90 13.78
N GLY A 84 25.71 32.51 13.49
CA GLY A 84 26.45 31.49 14.21
C GLY A 84 26.58 31.81 15.70
N ASP A 85 26.86 33.06 16.06
CA ASP A 85 26.95 33.54 17.45
C ASP A 85 25.62 33.45 18.22
N VAL A 86 24.48 33.66 17.54
CA VAL A 86 23.14 33.50 18.14
C VAL A 86 22.86 32.03 18.40
N ILE A 87 23.24 31.14 17.48
CA ILE A 87 23.07 29.69 17.66
C ILE A 87 24.04 29.11 18.69
N GLN A 88 25.24 29.66 18.85
CA GLN A 88 26.14 29.28 19.95
C GLN A 88 25.49 29.53 21.32
N LYS A 89 24.68 30.59 21.46
CA LYS A 89 23.92 30.84 22.71
C LYS A 89 22.81 29.82 22.94
N LEU A 90 22.28 29.17 21.91
CA LEU A 90 21.30 28.07 22.02
C LEU A 90 21.95 26.80 22.58
N ALA A 91 23.16 26.48 22.12
CA ALA A 91 23.75 25.17 22.31
C ALA A 91 23.92 24.70 23.79
N PRO A 92 24.29 25.53 24.77
CA PRO A 92 24.33 25.13 26.18
C PRO A 92 22.98 24.67 26.74
N PHE A 93 21.88 25.23 26.24
CA PHE A 93 20.52 24.94 26.70
C PHE A 93 19.93 23.71 26.04
N LEU A 94 20.49 23.22 24.93
CA LEU A 94 20.00 22.02 24.24
C LEU A 94 20.07 20.76 25.11
N LYS A 95 20.88 20.75 26.18
CA LYS A 95 20.90 19.67 27.17
C LYS A 95 19.54 19.40 27.82
N MET A 96 18.64 20.39 27.88
CA MET A 96 17.28 20.19 28.40
C MET A 96 16.46 19.24 27.51
N TYR A 97 16.76 19.13 26.22
CA TYR A 97 16.08 18.20 25.32
C TYR A 97 16.40 16.74 25.63
N SER A 98 17.58 16.45 26.19
CA SER A 98 17.95 15.10 26.63
C SER A 98 16.96 14.54 27.65
N GLU A 99 16.48 15.37 28.58
CA GLU A 99 15.46 14.98 29.56
C GLU A 99 14.09 14.78 28.91
N TYR A 100 13.68 15.69 28.01
CA TYR A 100 12.42 15.55 27.27
C TYR A 100 12.37 14.26 26.46
N VAL A 101 13.41 14.00 25.66
CA VAL A 101 13.51 12.82 24.80
C VAL A 101 13.56 11.54 25.63
N LYS A 102 14.35 11.51 26.71
CA LYS A 102 14.42 10.35 27.62
C LYS A 102 13.04 9.96 28.17
N ASN A 103 12.18 10.94 28.46
CA ASN A 103 10.85 10.71 29.02
C ASN A 103 9.75 10.52 27.96
N PHE A 104 10.05 10.73 26.68
CA PHE A 104 9.07 10.77 25.60
C PHE A 104 8.29 9.46 25.44
N ASN A 105 8.98 8.31 25.39
CA ASN A 105 8.31 7.01 25.28
C ASN A 105 7.37 6.75 26.46
N LYS A 106 7.79 7.12 27.67
CA LYS A 106 6.95 6.96 28.86
C LYS A 106 5.73 7.88 28.79
N ALA A 107 5.88 9.10 28.28
CA ALA A 107 4.76 10.00 28.04
C ALA A 107 3.73 9.41 27.06
N MET A 108 4.18 8.81 25.96
CA MET A 108 3.29 8.17 24.98
C MET A 108 2.52 6.98 25.59
N GLU A 109 3.20 6.16 26.40
CA GLU A 109 2.58 5.07 27.14
C GLU A 109 1.52 5.60 28.12
N LEU A 110 1.86 6.64 28.90
CA LEU A 110 0.94 7.23 29.87
C LEU A 110 -0.29 7.83 29.20
N ILE A 111 -0.15 8.54 28.08
CA ILE A 111 -1.29 9.07 27.32
C ILE A 111 -2.21 7.92 26.89
N THR A 112 -1.64 6.82 26.41
CA THR A 112 -2.42 5.65 25.95
C THR A 112 -3.17 5.02 27.13
N VAL A 113 -2.45 4.66 28.19
CA VAL A 113 -3.01 4.01 29.39
C VAL A 113 -4.10 4.87 30.03
N TRP A 114 -3.87 6.17 30.18
CA TRP A 114 -4.85 7.04 30.84
C TRP A 114 -6.02 7.42 29.94
N SER A 115 -5.86 7.43 28.62
CA SER A 115 -6.99 7.60 27.69
C SER A 115 -7.96 6.41 27.76
N GLU A 116 -7.46 5.21 28.01
CA GLU A 116 -8.30 4.02 28.20
C GLU A 116 -8.91 3.98 29.61
N LYS A 117 -8.13 4.35 30.62
CA LYS A 117 -8.53 4.27 32.04
C LYS A 117 -9.48 5.39 32.48
N SER A 118 -9.37 6.59 31.90
CA SER A 118 -10.08 7.79 32.33
C SER A 118 -10.83 8.42 31.15
N PRO A 119 -12.14 8.14 30.99
CA PRO A 119 -12.96 8.77 29.96
C PRO A 119 -12.92 10.31 29.99
N PRO A 120 -12.95 10.99 31.16
CA PRO A 120 -12.80 12.46 31.22
C PRO A 120 -11.48 12.96 30.63
N PHE A 121 -10.39 12.21 30.80
CA PHE A 121 -9.10 12.55 30.22
C PHE A 121 -9.10 12.40 28.69
N GLN A 122 -9.71 11.32 28.18
CA GLN A 122 -9.88 11.10 26.75
C GLN A 122 -10.74 12.21 26.11
N GLU A 123 -11.84 12.60 26.76
CA GLU A 123 -12.72 13.68 26.31
C GLU A 123 -11.98 15.02 26.26
N LEU A 124 -11.20 15.33 27.30
CA LEU A 124 -10.36 16.53 27.33
C LEU A 124 -9.36 16.57 26.17
N ILE A 125 -8.66 15.46 25.90
CA ILE A 125 -7.76 15.35 24.73
C ILE A 125 -8.54 15.62 23.44
N ALA A 126 -9.68 14.94 23.26
CA ALA A 126 -10.49 15.07 22.06
C ALA A 126 -11.00 16.51 21.85
N ASP A 127 -11.41 17.20 22.92
CA ASP A 127 -11.95 18.54 22.85
C ASP A 127 -10.88 19.60 22.54
N ILE A 128 -9.67 19.46 23.10
CA ILE A 128 -8.56 20.33 22.72
C ILE A 128 -8.17 20.09 21.25
N GLN A 129 -8.05 18.82 20.82
CA GLN A 129 -7.66 18.49 19.44
C GLN A 129 -8.62 18.98 18.36
N LYS A 130 -9.92 19.17 18.69
CA LYS A 130 -10.90 19.76 17.76
C LYS A 130 -10.68 21.25 17.50
N ARG A 131 -9.89 21.95 18.33
CA ARG A 131 -9.67 23.39 18.19
C ARG A 131 -8.82 23.67 16.94
N LYS A 132 -9.12 24.77 16.25
CA LYS A 132 -8.40 25.17 15.02
C LYS A 132 -6.88 25.27 15.20
N VAL A 133 -6.42 25.66 16.40
CA VAL A 133 -5.00 25.78 16.73
C VAL A 133 -4.23 24.44 16.64
N CYS A 134 -4.92 23.31 16.81
CA CYS A 134 -4.34 21.98 16.69
C CYS A 134 -4.18 21.53 15.23
N ALA A 135 -4.72 22.26 14.25
CA ALA A 135 -4.61 21.97 12.82
C ALA A 135 -4.97 20.52 12.43
N ASN A 136 -5.96 19.91 13.11
CA ASN A 136 -6.36 18.50 12.95
C ASN A 136 -5.28 17.45 13.32
N LEU A 137 -4.24 17.85 14.03
CA LEU A 137 -3.17 16.99 14.51
C LEU A 137 -3.42 16.55 15.95
N THR A 138 -2.93 15.37 16.31
CA THR A 138 -3.07 14.79 17.65
C THR A 138 -2.09 15.42 18.65
N LEU A 139 -2.35 15.27 19.95
CA LEU A 139 -1.42 15.69 21.01
C LEU A 139 -0.04 15.03 20.82
N GLN A 140 -0.02 13.72 20.56
CA GLN A 140 1.21 12.95 20.34
C GLN A 140 2.01 13.49 19.17
N HIS A 141 1.33 13.95 18.11
CA HIS A 141 1.97 14.59 16.97
C HIS A 141 2.64 15.91 17.36
N HIS A 142 1.95 16.79 18.09
CA HIS A 142 2.56 18.04 18.57
C HIS A 142 3.75 17.78 19.50
N MET A 143 3.65 16.76 20.37
CA MET A 143 4.71 16.40 21.32
C MET A 143 6.00 15.92 20.67
N LEU A 144 5.99 15.56 19.38
CA LEU A 144 7.19 15.23 18.62
C LEU A 144 8.03 16.44 18.23
N GLU A 145 7.41 17.60 18.04
CA GLU A 145 8.08 18.78 17.48
C GLU A 145 9.38 19.13 18.23
N PRO A 146 9.44 19.08 19.58
CA PRO A 146 10.70 19.33 20.29
C PRO A 146 11.80 18.31 19.99
N VAL A 147 11.45 17.04 19.82
CA VAL A 147 12.40 15.99 19.45
C VAL A 147 12.94 16.22 18.04
N GLN A 148 12.07 16.66 17.13
CA GLN A 148 12.42 16.92 15.73
C GLN A 148 13.22 18.21 15.52
N ARG A 149 13.09 19.20 16.41
CA ARG A 149 13.74 20.50 16.24
C ARG A 149 15.27 20.41 16.28
N ILE A 150 15.84 19.51 17.09
CA ILE A 150 17.29 19.35 17.22
C ILE A 150 17.95 18.90 15.91
N PRO A 151 17.52 17.81 15.24
CA PRO A 151 17.99 17.47 13.90
C PRO A 151 17.82 18.61 12.88
N ARG A 152 16.72 19.36 12.94
CA ARG A 152 16.47 20.47 12.01
C ARG A 152 17.51 21.60 12.18
N TYR A 153 17.92 21.93 13.40
CA TYR A 153 18.99 22.91 13.61
C TYR A 153 20.32 22.44 13.02
N GLU A 154 20.65 21.15 13.15
CA GLU A 154 21.87 20.59 12.58
C GLU A 154 21.89 20.71 11.05
N LEU A 155 20.79 20.39 10.38
CA LEU A 155 20.67 20.48 8.91
C LEU A 155 20.73 21.94 8.43
N LEU A 156 19.94 22.82 9.03
CA LEU A 156 19.92 24.24 8.69
C LEU A 156 21.31 24.87 8.88
N LEU A 157 22.01 24.51 9.96
CA LEU A 157 23.33 25.05 10.22
C LEU A 157 24.42 24.44 9.31
N LYS A 158 24.34 23.15 8.97
CA LYS A 158 25.20 22.54 7.93
C LYS A 158 25.03 23.24 6.59
N ASP A 159 23.79 23.48 6.20
CA ASP A 159 23.48 24.18 4.95
C ASP A 159 23.97 25.63 5.00
N TYR A 160 23.76 26.31 6.13
CA TYR A 160 24.25 27.67 6.34
C TYR A 160 25.77 27.75 6.19
N VAL A 161 26.54 26.91 6.90
CA VAL A 161 28.02 26.86 6.82
C VAL A 161 28.50 26.61 5.38
N ARG A 162 27.82 25.71 4.65
CA ARG A 162 28.14 25.41 3.25
C ARG A 162 27.89 26.61 2.31
N LYS A 163 26.91 27.44 2.63
CA LYS A 163 26.51 28.61 1.83
C LYS A 163 27.18 29.92 2.26
N LEU A 164 27.88 29.94 3.39
CA LEU A 164 28.69 31.08 3.80
C LEU A 164 29.80 31.37 2.76
N PRO A 165 30.10 32.66 2.50
CA PRO A 165 31.31 33.04 1.77
C PRO A 165 32.58 32.47 2.45
N PRO A 166 33.66 32.15 1.70
CA PRO A 166 34.91 31.64 2.26
C PRO A 166 35.45 32.54 3.39
N GLU A 167 35.47 33.86 3.17
CA GLU A 167 35.95 34.88 4.10
C GLU A 167 34.87 35.40 5.07
N SER A 168 33.80 34.63 5.30
CA SER A 168 32.74 35.06 6.22
C SER A 168 33.25 35.11 7.66
N PRO A 169 33.06 36.23 8.40
CA PRO A 169 33.42 36.31 9.82
C PRO A 169 32.55 35.40 10.70
N ASP A 170 31.46 34.84 10.16
CA ASP A 170 30.56 33.93 10.89
C ASP A 170 30.91 32.45 10.73
N ARG A 171 31.88 32.11 9.87
CA ARG A 171 32.22 30.70 9.57
C ARG A 171 32.66 29.96 10.82
N ASP A 172 33.63 30.51 11.55
CA ASP A 172 34.14 29.92 12.79
C ASP A 172 33.03 29.78 13.85
N ASP A 173 32.18 30.81 13.96
CA ASP A 173 31.08 30.84 14.92
C ASP A 173 29.99 29.80 14.57
N ALA A 174 29.68 29.63 13.30
CA ALA A 174 28.70 28.67 12.79
C ALA A 174 29.22 27.22 12.86
N GLU A 175 30.49 26.97 12.56
CA GLU A 175 31.11 25.65 12.70
C GLU A 175 31.18 25.20 14.15
N LYS A 176 31.54 26.10 15.08
CA LYS A 176 31.48 25.82 16.54
C LYS A 176 30.06 25.52 17.00
N ALA A 177 29.07 26.32 16.59
CA ALA A 177 27.67 26.05 16.90
C ALA A 177 27.24 24.66 16.41
N LEU A 178 27.65 24.27 15.20
CA LEU A 178 27.33 22.98 14.61
C LEU A 178 27.92 21.82 15.40
N GLU A 179 29.20 21.94 15.79
CA GLU A 179 29.85 20.93 16.62
C GLU A 179 29.13 20.78 17.98
N MET A 180 28.74 21.89 18.61
CA MET A 180 28.05 21.84 19.89
C MET A 180 26.66 21.18 19.79
N ILE A 181 25.88 21.50 18.75
CA ILE A 181 24.58 20.87 18.47
C ILE A 181 24.75 19.36 18.27
N PHE A 182 25.73 18.97 17.46
CA PHE A 182 26.07 17.56 17.20
C PHE A 182 26.49 16.82 18.48
N ARG A 183 27.33 17.44 19.32
CA ARG A 183 27.77 16.84 20.60
C ARG A 183 26.64 16.67 21.60
N VAL A 184 25.71 17.62 21.70
CA VAL A 184 24.55 17.52 22.61
C VAL A 184 23.61 16.39 22.17
N ALA A 185 23.37 16.25 20.87
CA ALA A 185 22.64 15.11 20.32
C ALA A 185 23.29 13.77 20.71
N LYS A 186 24.62 13.70 20.64
CA LYS A 186 25.41 12.48 20.90
C LYS A 186 25.53 12.07 22.37
N HIS A 187 25.52 13.01 23.33
CA HIS A 187 25.76 12.72 24.76
C HIS A 187 24.62 11.92 25.44
N SER A 188 23.53 11.61 24.73
CA SER A 188 22.33 11.00 25.32
C SER A 188 22.13 9.58 24.76
N ASN A 189 22.96 8.59 25.15
CA ASN A 189 23.06 7.26 24.49
C ASN A 189 21.75 6.50 24.18
N ALA A 190 20.67 6.65 24.97
CA ALA A 190 19.34 6.08 24.64
C ALA A 190 18.55 6.97 23.65
N ALA A 191 18.66 8.29 23.81
CA ALA A 191 18.10 9.27 22.88
C ALA A 191 18.83 9.28 21.53
N VAL A 192 20.10 8.85 21.45
CA VAL A 192 20.83 8.73 20.17
C VAL A 192 20.20 7.68 19.26
N ALA A 193 19.90 6.48 19.79
CA ALA A 193 19.25 5.43 19.00
C ALA A 193 17.82 5.83 18.58
N GLU A 194 17.08 6.49 19.48
CA GLU A 194 15.74 7.01 19.19
C GLU A 194 15.78 8.20 18.22
N MET A 195 16.77 9.07 18.33
CA MET A 195 17.00 10.21 17.43
C MET A 195 17.46 9.74 16.05
N GLU A 196 18.31 8.72 15.95
CA GLU A 196 18.68 8.08 14.68
C GLU A 196 17.46 7.42 14.03
N GLN A 197 16.62 6.73 14.81
CA GLN A 197 15.37 6.14 14.32
C GLN A 197 14.40 7.22 13.82
N LEU A 198 14.26 8.34 14.56
CA LEU A 198 13.43 9.48 14.19
C LEU A 198 14.01 10.24 12.99
N GLN A 199 15.33 10.36 12.86
CA GLN A 199 16.00 10.94 11.70
C GLN A 199 15.76 10.10 10.43
N ASN A 200 15.86 8.77 10.54
CA ASN A 200 15.56 7.86 9.44
C ASN A 200 14.08 7.93 9.03
N LEU A 201 13.17 8.02 10.01
CA LEU A 201 11.75 8.22 9.73
C LEU A 201 11.45 9.59 9.11
N TRP A 202 12.17 10.62 9.57
CA TRP A 202 12.04 11.99 9.08
C TRP A 202 12.48 12.12 7.63
N SER A 203 13.62 11.52 7.25
CA SER A 203 14.07 11.53 5.85
C SER A 203 13.02 10.90 4.92
N VAL A 204 12.32 9.86 5.38
CA VAL A 204 11.18 9.28 4.65
C VAL A 204 10.00 10.25 4.55
N TYR A 205 9.62 10.92 5.64
CA TYR A 205 8.52 11.89 5.59
C TYR A 205 8.82 13.11 4.71
N GLN A 206 10.06 13.57 4.67
CA GLN A 206 10.48 14.62 3.73
C GLN A 206 10.30 14.18 2.29
N ARG A 207 10.70 12.94 1.97
CA ARG A 207 10.47 12.33 0.64
C ARG A 207 8.99 12.17 0.31
N LEU A 208 8.12 12.03 1.33
CA LEU A 208 6.66 11.95 1.19
C LEU A 208 5.94 13.32 1.26
N GLY A 209 6.67 14.41 1.47
CA GLY A 209 6.11 15.77 1.49
C GLY A 209 5.40 16.18 2.78
N LEU A 210 5.73 15.55 3.91
CA LEU A 210 5.28 15.95 5.26
C LEU A 210 3.76 16.08 5.41
N GLN A 211 2.99 15.14 4.83
CA GLN A 211 1.54 15.16 4.98
C GLN A 211 1.12 14.77 6.41
N ASP A 212 0.34 15.64 7.04
CA ASP A 212 -0.14 15.55 8.44
C ASP A 212 -0.80 14.21 8.80
N ASP A 213 -1.43 13.51 7.86
CA ASP A 213 -2.16 12.26 8.09
C ASP A 213 -1.26 11.01 8.12
N ILE A 214 0.00 11.13 7.70
CA ILE A 214 0.97 10.02 7.60
C ILE A 214 2.07 10.12 8.68
N VAL A 215 2.33 11.33 9.19
CA VAL A 215 3.40 11.60 10.15
C VAL A 215 2.97 11.18 11.57
N ASP A 216 3.50 10.04 12.02
CA ASP A 216 3.30 9.51 13.37
C ASP A 216 4.64 9.01 13.96
N PRO A 217 4.97 9.35 15.23
CA PRO A 217 6.23 8.93 15.89
C PRO A 217 6.37 7.44 16.12
N SER A 218 5.24 6.76 16.30
CA SER A 218 5.18 5.33 16.56
C SER A 218 5.41 4.52 15.28
N ASN A 219 5.44 5.18 14.12
CA ASN A 219 5.72 4.54 12.86
C ASN A 219 7.17 4.03 12.83
N LYS A 220 7.33 2.79 12.38
CA LYS A 220 8.64 2.20 12.08
C LYS A 220 8.64 1.79 10.63
N LEU A 221 9.55 2.36 9.84
CA LEU A 221 9.75 1.90 8.47
C LEU A 221 10.29 0.47 8.51
N ILE A 222 9.56 -0.46 7.88
CA ILE A 222 9.96 -1.86 7.80
C ILE A 222 10.64 -2.15 6.46
N LYS A 223 10.08 -1.63 5.36
CA LYS A 223 10.63 -1.82 4.03
C LYS A 223 10.16 -0.71 3.10
N GLU A 224 11.03 -0.30 2.20
CA GLU A 224 10.65 0.54 1.06
C GLU A 224 11.23 -0.01 -0.25
N GLY A 225 10.71 0.46 -1.38
CA GLY A 225 11.29 0.15 -2.68
C GLY A 225 10.36 0.35 -3.88
N PRO A 226 10.93 0.32 -5.10
CA PRO A 226 10.18 0.41 -6.33
C PRO A 226 9.34 -0.84 -6.59
N ILE A 227 8.22 -0.68 -7.29
CA ILE A 227 7.35 -1.80 -7.69
C ILE A 227 6.66 -1.47 -9.02
N GLN A 228 6.31 -2.49 -9.80
CA GLN A 228 5.50 -2.31 -11.02
C GLN A 228 4.03 -2.56 -10.71
N LYS A 229 3.14 -1.59 -10.99
CA LYS A 229 1.69 -1.77 -10.85
C LYS A 229 1.08 -2.20 -12.18
N ILE A 230 0.43 -3.35 -12.18
CA ILE A 230 -0.27 -3.88 -13.37
C ILE A 230 -1.62 -3.17 -13.52
N SER A 231 -1.93 -2.77 -14.74
CA SER A 231 -3.21 -2.14 -15.07
C SER A 231 -4.25 -3.17 -15.49
N THR A 232 -5.46 -3.03 -14.94
CA THR A 232 -6.59 -3.91 -15.23
C THR A 232 -7.22 -3.68 -16.60
N ARG A 233 -7.03 -2.50 -17.21
CA ARG A 233 -7.69 -2.09 -18.45
C ARG A 233 -6.86 -2.29 -19.71
N ASN A 234 -5.65 -1.75 -19.71
CA ASN A 234 -4.76 -1.74 -20.87
C ASN A 234 -3.60 -2.74 -20.74
N ASN A 235 -3.59 -3.53 -19.65
CA ASN A 235 -2.61 -4.60 -19.45
C ASN A 235 -1.15 -4.15 -19.53
N SER A 236 -0.88 -2.89 -19.19
CA SER A 236 0.46 -2.32 -19.08
C SER A 236 0.90 -2.27 -17.63
N THR A 237 2.21 -2.17 -17.41
CA THR A 237 2.80 -1.88 -16.11
C THR A 237 3.13 -0.39 -15.98
N SER A 238 3.27 0.08 -14.76
CA SER A 238 3.79 1.43 -14.49
C SER A 238 4.60 1.40 -13.20
N GLU A 239 5.74 2.09 -13.19
CA GLU A 239 6.61 2.14 -12.02
C GLU A 239 5.97 2.98 -10.90
N LYS A 240 6.08 2.46 -9.69
CA LYS A 240 5.52 3.01 -8.45
C LYS A 240 6.50 2.74 -7.32
N TYR A 241 6.20 3.28 -6.14
CA TYR A 241 7.04 3.10 -4.97
C TYR A 241 6.19 2.74 -3.76
N LEU A 242 6.69 1.84 -2.91
CA LEU A 242 6.03 1.41 -1.69
C LEU A 242 6.83 1.83 -0.47
N PHE A 243 6.13 2.30 0.56
CA PHE A 243 6.67 2.45 1.91
C PHE A 243 5.82 1.61 2.86
N LEU A 244 6.41 0.62 3.48
CA LEU A 244 5.76 -0.26 4.44
C LEU A 244 6.22 0.10 5.85
N PHE A 245 5.29 0.57 6.66
CA PHE A 245 5.43 0.81 8.08
C PHE A 245 4.82 -0.34 8.88
N ASN A 246 4.99 -0.31 10.20
CA ASN A 246 4.40 -1.25 11.15
C ASN A 246 2.87 -1.27 11.16
N ASN A 247 2.21 -0.16 10.86
CA ASN A 247 0.75 0.00 10.89
C ASN A 247 0.12 0.23 9.50
N MET A 248 0.90 0.65 8.49
CA MET A 248 0.36 0.98 7.16
C MET A 248 1.32 0.69 6.01
N LEU A 249 0.76 0.43 4.83
CA LEU A 249 1.45 0.40 3.55
C LEU A 249 1.01 1.61 2.72
N LEU A 250 1.97 2.42 2.27
CA LEU A 250 1.76 3.53 1.36
C LEU A 250 2.14 3.14 -0.06
N TYR A 251 1.23 3.37 -0.99
CA TYR A 251 1.47 3.24 -2.43
C TYR A 251 1.60 4.62 -3.04
N CYS A 252 2.75 4.86 -3.67
CA CYS A 252 3.17 6.19 -4.09
C CYS A 252 3.53 6.24 -5.58
N VAL A 253 3.42 7.44 -6.14
CA VAL A 253 3.88 7.78 -7.48
C VAL A 253 5.11 8.68 -7.36
N PRO A 254 6.24 8.35 -8.04
CA PRO A 254 7.41 9.23 -8.09
C PRO A 254 7.07 10.57 -8.75
N ARG A 255 7.59 11.66 -8.22
CA ARG A 255 7.52 13.00 -8.80
C ARG A 255 8.84 13.35 -9.48
N VAL A 256 8.79 14.04 -10.62
CA VAL A 256 9.98 14.53 -11.32
C VAL A 256 10.26 15.95 -10.84
N ILE A 257 11.03 16.11 -9.76
CA ILE A 257 11.41 17.44 -9.22
C ILE A 257 12.82 17.37 -8.61
N GLN A 258 13.62 18.44 -8.77
CA GLN A 258 14.96 18.58 -8.17
C GLN A 258 14.93 19.05 -6.70
N VAL A 259 13.81 19.61 -6.22
CA VAL A 259 13.64 20.14 -4.86
C VAL A 259 12.20 19.91 -4.39
N GLY A 260 12.02 19.31 -3.21
CA GLY A 260 10.70 19.03 -2.60
C GLY A 260 10.37 17.53 -2.49
N ALA A 261 9.10 17.21 -2.28
CA ALA A 261 8.63 15.84 -2.07
C ALA A 261 8.88 14.93 -3.30
N GLU A 262 9.70 13.89 -3.13
CA GLU A 262 10.04 12.90 -4.16
C GLU A 262 8.84 12.02 -4.54
N PHE A 263 7.92 11.76 -3.60
CA PHE A 263 6.82 10.83 -3.78
C PHE A 263 5.49 11.46 -3.39
N GLN A 264 4.46 11.19 -4.20
CA GLN A 264 3.08 11.49 -3.86
C GLN A 264 2.38 10.23 -3.39
N VAL A 265 1.76 10.27 -2.21
CA VAL A 265 0.92 9.19 -1.72
C VAL A 265 -0.38 9.15 -2.50
N HIS A 266 -0.67 8.00 -3.11
CA HIS A 266 -1.91 7.76 -3.86
C HIS A 266 -2.90 6.91 -3.06
N LEU A 267 -2.38 6.02 -2.22
CA LEU A 267 -3.21 5.10 -1.44
C LEU A 267 -2.49 4.69 -0.16
N ARG A 268 -3.25 4.69 0.95
CA ARG A 268 -2.87 4.13 2.23
C ARG A 268 -3.67 2.85 2.49
N ILE A 269 -2.99 1.78 2.87
CA ILE A 269 -3.62 0.51 3.25
C ILE A 269 -3.17 0.16 4.66
N ASP A 270 -4.14 -0.01 5.56
CA ASP A 270 -3.89 -0.45 6.93
C ASP A 270 -3.40 -1.90 6.96
N VAL A 271 -2.28 -2.14 7.65
CA VAL A 271 -1.62 -3.45 7.77
C VAL A 271 -2.49 -4.49 8.46
N ASP A 272 -3.36 -4.12 9.41
CA ASP A 272 -4.26 -5.07 10.07
C ASP A 272 -5.29 -5.65 9.10
N SER A 273 -5.66 -4.87 8.09
CA SER A 273 -6.68 -5.24 7.11
C SER A 273 -6.13 -5.80 5.79
N ILE A 274 -4.80 -5.80 5.62
CA ILE A 274 -4.15 -6.21 4.39
C ILE A 274 -4.21 -7.73 4.22
N LYS A 275 -4.58 -8.16 3.01
CA LYS A 275 -4.47 -9.55 2.55
C LYS A 275 -3.52 -9.57 1.37
N VAL A 276 -2.47 -10.39 1.44
CA VAL A 276 -1.48 -10.51 0.36
C VAL A 276 -1.50 -11.94 -0.16
N ARG A 277 -1.52 -12.09 -1.49
CA ARG A 277 -1.58 -13.37 -2.19
C ARG A 277 -0.65 -13.37 -3.39
N GLU A 278 0.10 -14.44 -3.59
CA GLU A 278 0.85 -14.67 -4.82
C GLU A 278 -0.09 -14.91 -6.02
N LEU A 279 0.23 -14.34 -7.17
CA LEU A 279 -0.48 -14.54 -8.44
C LEU A 279 0.43 -15.27 -9.43
N ASN A 280 -0.04 -16.41 -9.92
CA ASN A 280 0.63 -17.16 -10.99
C ASN A 280 0.18 -16.60 -12.34
N ASP A 281 0.81 -15.52 -12.76
CA ASP A 281 0.53 -14.84 -14.03
C ASP A 281 1.53 -15.27 -15.10
N THR A 282 1.04 -15.76 -16.24
CA THR A 282 1.90 -16.24 -17.34
C THR A 282 2.60 -15.11 -18.09
N GLN A 283 2.02 -13.91 -18.06
CA GLN A 283 2.55 -12.74 -18.76
C GLN A 283 3.44 -11.90 -17.84
N PHE A 284 3.07 -11.80 -16.56
CA PHE A 284 3.78 -11.00 -15.57
C PHE A 284 4.36 -11.91 -14.47
N PRO A 285 5.59 -12.43 -14.62
CA PRO A 285 6.20 -13.23 -13.57
C PRO A 285 6.37 -12.40 -12.29
N HIS A 286 6.42 -13.08 -11.15
CA HIS A 286 6.64 -12.47 -9.82
C HIS A 286 5.53 -11.49 -9.40
N THR A 287 4.29 -11.80 -9.79
CA THR A 287 3.12 -10.98 -9.49
C THR A 287 2.46 -11.41 -8.20
N PHE A 288 1.93 -10.45 -7.46
CA PHE A 288 1.17 -10.66 -6.23
C PHE A 288 0.07 -9.60 -6.09
N LEU A 289 -0.99 -9.98 -5.39
CA LEU A 289 -2.13 -9.13 -5.08
C LEU A 289 -2.01 -8.61 -3.65
N VAL A 290 -2.13 -7.30 -3.49
CA VAL A 290 -2.30 -6.63 -2.19
C VAL A 290 -3.74 -6.13 -2.10
N SER A 291 -4.52 -6.70 -1.18
CA SER A 291 -5.93 -6.35 -0.96
C SER A 291 -6.10 -5.65 0.38
N GLY A 292 -6.42 -4.35 0.35
CA GLY A 292 -6.95 -3.60 1.49
C GLY A 292 -8.47 -3.69 1.58
N LYS A 293 -9.09 -2.97 2.54
CA LYS A 293 -10.56 -2.90 2.62
C LYS A 293 -11.16 -2.22 1.39
N GLN A 294 -10.62 -1.06 1.00
CA GLN A 294 -11.25 -0.19 0.00
C GLN A 294 -10.67 -0.29 -1.42
N ARG A 295 -9.48 -0.89 -1.55
CA ARG A 295 -8.72 -0.97 -2.80
C ARG A 295 -7.88 -2.24 -2.85
N THR A 296 -7.61 -2.70 -4.07
CA THR A 296 -6.71 -3.81 -4.38
C THR A 296 -5.65 -3.38 -5.39
N LEU A 297 -4.43 -3.88 -5.25
CA LEU A 297 -3.30 -3.59 -6.14
C LEU A 297 -2.71 -4.91 -6.65
N GLU A 298 -2.64 -5.07 -7.97
CA GLU A 298 -1.83 -6.12 -8.61
C GLU A 298 -0.45 -5.54 -8.88
N LEU A 299 0.56 -6.15 -8.26
CA LEU A 299 1.92 -5.66 -8.23
C LEU A 299 2.87 -6.73 -8.74
N GLN A 300 3.87 -6.31 -9.50
CA GLN A 300 4.94 -7.14 -10.03
C GLN A 300 6.27 -6.69 -9.41
N ALA A 301 6.99 -7.66 -8.84
CA ALA A 301 8.37 -7.48 -8.37
C ALA A 301 9.39 -7.76 -9.48
N ARG A 302 10.62 -7.29 -9.31
CA ARG A 302 11.74 -7.49 -10.25
C ARG A 302 12.31 -8.90 -10.16
N SER A 303 12.16 -9.56 -9.02
CA SER A 303 12.62 -10.94 -8.80
C SER A 303 11.69 -11.73 -7.89
N ARG A 304 11.90 -13.05 -7.84
CA ARG A 304 11.16 -13.96 -6.94
C ARG A 304 11.46 -13.66 -5.47
N GLU A 305 12.70 -13.31 -5.17
CA GLU A 305 13.19 -12.97 -3.84
C GLU A 305 12.53 -11.67 -3.34
N GLU A 306 12.49 -10.65 -4.20
CA GLU A 306 11.82 -9.39 -3.89
C GLU A 306 10.31 -9.59 -3.66
N MET A 307 9.64 -10.37 -4.51
CA MET A 307 8.24 -10.73 -4.32
C MET A 307 8.00 -11.40 -2.96
N ASN A 308 8.83 -12.40 -2.63
CA ASN A 308 8.74 -13.11 -1.37
C ASN A 308 8.97 -12.19 -0.17
N ALA A 309 9.89 -11.22 -0.29
CA ALA A 309 10.10 -10.19 0.74
C ALA A 309 8.83 -9.34 0.93
N TRP A 310 8.23 -8.84 -0.15
CA TRP A 310 7.00 -8.05 -0.05
C TRP A 310 5.80 -8.82 0.48
N ILE A 311 5.69 -10.13 0.21
CA ILE A 311 4.60 -10.99 0.74
C ILE A 311 4.79 -11.30 2.22
N LYS A 312 6.02 -11.61 2.66
CA LYS A 312 6.30 -12.04 4.05
C LYS A 312 6.21 -10.91 5.06
N VAL A 313 6.63 -9.70 4.69
CA VAL A 313 6.81 -8.58 5.64
C VAL A 313 5.48 -8.08 6.25
N PRO A 314 4.38 -7.90 5.51
CA PRO A 314 3.08 -7.53 6.12
C PRO A 314 2.56 -8.60 7.08
N LEU A 315 2.84 -9.89 6.83
CA LEU A 315 2.45 -11.00 7.69
C LEU A 315 3.25 -11.07 8.99
N SER A 316 4.52 -10.65 8.98
CA SER A 316 5.32 -10.53 10.21
C SER A 316 4.95 -9.27 11.00
N ALA A 317 4.72 -8.14 10.32
CA ALA A 317 4.27 -6.89 10.95
C ALA A 317 2.96 -7.08 11.76
N ARG A 318 1.95 -7.75 11.20
CA ARG A 318 0.71 -8.11 11.92
C ARG A 318 0.95 -8.94 13.19
N ARG A 319 1.94 -9.84 13.17
CA ARG A 319 2.27 -10.69 14.33
C ARG A 319 2.99 -9.90 15.43
N GLY A 320 3.84 -8.94 15.04
CA GLY A 320 4.49 -8.03 15.98
C GLY A 320 3.50 -7.11 16.70
N LEU A 321 2.54 -6.53 15.97
CA LEU A 321 1.50 -5.65 16.54
C LEU A 321 0.58 -6.38 17.54
N LYS A 322 0.18 -7.61 17.21
CA LYS A 322 -0.66 -8.46 18.10
C LYS A 322 0.05 -8.92 19.38
N ARG A 323 1.38 -8.95 19.41
CA ARG A 323 2.14 -9.29 20.62
C ARG A 323 2.28 -8.12 21.60
N GLY A 324 2.17 -6.88 21.13
CA GLY A 324 2.25 -5.67 21.98
C GLY A 324 0.92 -5.28 22.64
N ARG A 325 -0.22 -5.68 22.09
CA ARG A 325 -1.54 -5.56 22.73
C ARG A 325 -1.87 -6.88 23.40
N GLY A 326 -1.59 -7.00 24.69
CA GLY A 326 -1.94 -8.19 25.46
C GLY A 326 -3.45 -8.39 25.48
N GLU A 327 -3.96 -9.35 24.70
CA GLU A 327 -5.24 -10.00 24.99
C GLU A 327 -5.41 -11.35 24.27
N SER A 328 -6.21 -12.18 24.93
CA SER A 328 -6.34 -13.63 24.76
C SER A 328 -7.25 -14.06 23.60
N ARG A 329 -6.89 -15.20 23.01
CA ARG A 329 -7.72 -16.20 22.31
C ARG A 329 -8.77 -15.71 21.29
N GLY A 330 -8.40 -15.87 20.03
CA GLY A 330 -9.31 -16.24 18.94
C GLY A 330 -8.53 -17.00 17.88
N ALA A 331 -8.84 -18.28 17.68
CA ALA A 331 -8.13 -19.18 16.76
C ALA A 331 -8.16 -18.61 15.33
N GLY A 332 -7.06 -17.98 14.92
CA GLY A 332 -6.87 -17.49 13.56
C GLY A 332 -6.40 -18.63 12.68
N THR A 333 -7.30 -19.15 11.87
CA THR A 333 -7.09 -20.15 10.82
C THR A 333 -5.78 -19.88 10.08
N THR A 334 -4.85 -20.83 10.18
CA THR A 334 -3.68 -20.93 9.31
C THR A 334 -4.20 -21.06 7.88
N GLN A 335 -4.27 -19.95 7.15
CA GLN A 335 -4.48 -19.99 5.71
C GLN A 335 -3.22 -20.57 5.08
N THR A 336 -3.27 -21.89 4.88
CA THR A 336 -2.36 -22.65 4.03
C THR A 336 -2.27 -21.94 2.67
N MET A 337 -1.06 -21.64 2.22
CA MET A 337 -0.80 -21.13 0.87
C MET A 337 -1.22 -22.21 -0.14
N ALA A 338 -2.50 -22.21 -0.53
CA ALA A 338 -2.97 -23.04 -1.61
C ALA A 338 -2.39 -22.48 -2.91
N ARG A 339 -1.46 -23.23 -3.52
CA ARG A 339 -1.00 -23.03 -4.90
C ARG A 339 -2.21 -23.16 -5.81
N GLN A 340 -2.71 -22.04 -6.34
CA GLN A 340 -3.78 -22.05 -7.35
C GLN A 340 -3.20 -21.94 -8.77
N PRO A 341 -3.79 -22.65 -9.75
CA PRO A 341 -3.36 -22.59 -11.15
C PRO A 341 -3.62 -21.22 -11.79
N SER A 342 -2.90 -21.00 -12.89
CA SER A 342 -2.59 -19.72 -13.53
C SER A 342 -3.78 -18.93 -14.06
N ASN A 343 -3.70 -17.59 -13.96
CA ASN A 343 -4.62 -16.58 -14.53
C ASN A 343 -6.10 -16.64 -14.14
N VAL A 344 -6.50 -17.51 -13.22
CA VAL A 344 -7.89 -17.74 -12.82
C VAL A 344 -8.19 -17.04 -11.49
N ILE A 345 -9.30 -16.28 -11.44
CA ILE A 345 -9.72 -15.55 -10.25
C ILE A 345 -10.88 -16.33 -9.65
N PRO A 346 -10.78 -16.82 -8.39
CA PRO A 346 -11.88 -17.54 -7.76
C PRO A 346 -13.11 -16.64 -7.64
N HIS A 347 -14.29 -17.26 -7.75
CA HIS A 347 -15.57 -16.60 -7.49
C HIS A 347 -15.50 -15.90 -6.11
N PRO A 348 -16.04 -14.68 -5.95
CA PRO A 348 -15.90 -13.95 -4.70
C PRO A 348 -16.45 -14.77 -3.54
N GLN A 349 -15.70 -14.85 -2.44
CA GLN A 349 -16.23 -15.35 -1.18
C GLN A 349 -17.43 -14.48 -0.79
N THR A 350 -18.62 -15.09 -0.77
CA THR A 350 -19.91 -14.42 -0.54
C THR A 350 -19.92 -13.54 0.71
N GLU A 351 -19.16 -13.91 1.75
CA GLU A 351 -19.09 -13.20 3.03
C GLU A 351 -18.46 -11.81 2.97
N GLU A 352 -17.55 -11.55 2.02
CA GLU A 352 -16.88 -10.23 1.87
C GLU A 352 -17.47 -9.38 0.75
N LEU A 353 -18.49 -9.88 0.03
CA LEU A 353 -19.09 -9.17 -1.09
C LEU A 353 -19.65 -7.81 -0.64
N GLY A 354 -19.17 -6.74 -1.27
CA GLY A 354 -19.54 -5.37 -0.91
C GLY A 354 -18.93 -4.85 0.41
N ARG A 355 -18.35 -5.70 1.25
CA ARG A 355 -17.61 -5.31 2.47
C ARG A 355 -16.14 -5.00 2.21
N ARG A 356 -15.57 -5.60 1.15
CA ARG A 356 -14.20 -5.38 0.70
C ARG A 356 -14.16 -5.17 -0.82
N ALA A 357 -13.23 -4.35 -1.28
CA ALA A 357 -13.01 -4.15 -2.71
C ALA A 357 -12.53 -5.46 -3.39
N PRO A 358 -13.14 -5.88 -4.51
CA PRO A 358 -12.78 -7.11 -5.20
C PRO A 358 -11.49 -6.93 -6.01
N GLN A 359 -10.83 -8.05 -6.31
CA GLN A 359 -9.88 -8.07 -7.43
C GLN A 359 -10.66 -7.94 -8.74
N TRP A 360 -10.25 -7.02 -9.60
CA TRP A 360 -10.88 -6.85 -10.90
C TRP A 360 -10.27 -7.81 -11.90
N VAL A 361 -11.11 -8.49 -12.67
CA VAL A 361 -10.66 -9.32 -13.79
C VAL A 361 -10.12 -8.40 -14.89
N ARG A 362 -8.89 -8.64 -15.36
CA ARG A 362 -8.27 -7.85 -16.42
C ARG A 362 -9.03 -8.02 -17.74
N ASP A 363 -9.18 -6.93 -18.50
CA ASP A 363 -10.00 -6.91 -19.72
C ASP A 363 -9.50 -7.89 -20.80
N ASN A 364 -8.20 -8.17 -20.84
CA ASN A 364 -7.59 -9.11 -21.78
C ASN A 364 -7.80 -10.59 -21.42
N LEU A 365 -8.25 -10.89 -20.20
CA LEU A 365 -8.51 -12.25 -19.76
C LEU A 365 -9.95 -12.70 -20.05
N VAL A 366 -10.80 -11.82 -20.59
CA VAL A 366 -12.22 -12.07 -20.84
C VAL A 366 -12.64 -11.55 -22.23
N THR A 367 -13.28 -12.42 -23.02
CA THR A 367 -13.82 -12.04 -24.34
C THR A 367 -15.33 -11.89 -24.36
N MET A 368 -16.03 -12.39 -23.33
CA MET A 368 -17.49 -12.40 -23.24
C MET A 368 -18.02 -11.88 -21.91
N CYS A 369 -19.28 -11.45 -21.88
CA CYS A 369 -19.90 -11.05 -20.63
C CYS A 369 -19.97 -12.23 -19.65
N MET A 370 -19.40 -12.08 -18.46
CA MET A 370 -19.38 -13.13 -17.44
C MET A 370 -20.77 -13.41 -16.81
N CYS A 371 -21.83 -12.73 -17.26
CA CYS A 371 -23.21 -12.99 -16.86
C CYS A 371 -24.03 -13.61 -18.00
N CYS A 372 -24.15 -12.92 -19.15
CA CYS A 372 -24.98 -13.40 -20.26
C CYS A 372 -24.21 -14.21 -21.31
N LYS A 373 -22.90 -14.41 -21.16
CA LYS A 373 -22.03 -15.23 -22.04
C LYS A 373 -21.90 -14.71 -23.49
N GLU A 374 -22.49 -13.56 -23.79
CA GLU A 374 -22.41 -12.91 -25.10
C GLU A 374 -21.04 -12.22 -25.31
N PRO A 375 -20.42 -12.35 -26.48
CA PRO A 375 -19.10 -11.78 -26.77
C PRO A 375 -19.13 -10.25 -26.74
N PHE A 376 -18.09 -9.65 -26.20
CA PHE A 376 -17.92 -8.20 -26.22
C PHE A 376 -17.54 -7.70 -27.61
N ASN A 377 -17.93 -6.46 -27.93
CA ASN A 377 -17.50 -5.77 -29.14
C ASN A 377 -17.38 -4.25 -28.88
N ALA A 378 -16.60 -3.55 -29.72
CA ALA A 378 -16.21 -2.16 -29.46
C ALA A 378 -17.39 -1.15 -29.51
N ILE A 379 -18.45 -1.47 -30.25
CA ILE A 379 -19.52 -0.53 -30.59
C ILE A 379 -20.74 -0.75 -29.69
N MET A 380 -21.31 -1.95 -29.71
CA MET A 380 -22.62 -2.25 -29.10
C MET A 380 -22.53 -2.92 -27.73
N ARG A 381 -21.43 -3.63 -27.42
CA ARG A 381 -21.28 -4.37 -26.15
C ARG A 381 -19.92 -4.12 -25.51
N ARG A 382 -19.77 -2.94 -24.90
CA ARG A 382 -18.56 -2.52 -24.17
C ARG A 382 -18.42 -3.24 -22.82
N ARG A 383 -17.18 -3.30 -22.34
CA ARG A 383 -16.79 -3.91 -21.07
C ARG A 383 -17.03 -2.96 -19.89
N HIS A 384 -17.59 -3.50 -18.80
CA HIS A 384 -17.73 -2.81 -17.52
C HIS A 384 -17.39 -3.73 -16.37
N HIS A 385 -16.73 -3.22 -15.33
CA HIS A 385 -16.48 -4.00 -14.11
C HIS A 385 -17.63 -3.85 -13.11
N CYS A 386 -18.08 -4.98 -12.57
CA CYS A 386 -18.90 -5.00 -11.37
C CYS A 386 -18.05 -4.56 -10.17
N ARG A 387 -18.49 -3.53 -9.44
CA ARG A 387 -17.72 -3.03 -8.28
C ARG A 387 -17.76 -3.98 -7.09
N ALA A 388 -18.72 -4.90 -7.02
CA ALA A 388 -18.83 -5.86 -5.92
C ALA A 388 -17.98 -7.13 -6.13
N CYS A 389 -18.02 -7.73 -7.32
CA CYS A 389 -17.29 -8.98 -7.61
C CYS A 389 -16.07 -8.83 -8.53
N GLY A 390 -15.88 -7.67 -9.17
CA GLY A 390 -14.76 -7.43 -10.08
C GLY A 390 -14.91 -8.04 -11.49
N TYR A 391 -16.02 -8.73 -11.78
CA TYR A 391 -16.27 -9.36 -13.08
C TYR A 391 -16.46 -8.36 -14.21
N VAL A 392 -16.09 -8.78 -15.43
CA VAL A 392 -16.32 -8.02 -16.65
C VAL A 392 -17.69 -8.38 -17.23
N VAL A 393 -18.56 -7.38 -17.31
CA VAL A 393 -19.98 -7.51 -17.65
C VAL A 393 -20.39 -6.44 -18.64
N CYS A 394 -21.46 -6.69 -19.41
CA CYS A 394 -22.02 -5.70 -20.32
C CYS A 394 -22.96 -4.72 -19.57
N ALA A 395 -23.33 -3.62 -20.23
CA ALA A 395 -24.22 -2.61 -19.65
C ALA A 395 -25.54 -3.22 -19.17
N ARG A 396 -26.20 -4.05 -20.00
CA ARG A 396 -27.47 -4.73 -19.66
C ARG A 396 -27.37 -5.63 -18.43
N CYS A 397 -26.26 -6.34 -18.25
CA CYS A 397 -26.06 -7.23 -17.10
C CYS A 397 -25.63 -6.49 -15.83
N SER A 398 -25.37 -5.20 -15.90
CA SER A 398 -24.82 -4.40 -14.81
C SER A 398 -25.50 -3.05 -14.66
N ASP A 399 -26.75 -2.92 -15.09
CA ASP A 399 -27.50 -1.67 -14.99
C ASP A 399 -28.01 -1.37 -13.57
N TYR A 400 -27.61 -2.21 -12.61
CA TYR A 400 -28.00 -2.16 -11.22
C TYR A 400 -26.98 -1.38 -10.38
N LYS A 401 -27.46 -0.79 -9.28
CA LYS A 401 -26.62 -0.11 -8.30
C LYS A 401 -26.90 -0.62 -6.89
N ALA A 402 -25.86 -0.99 -6.15
CA ALA A 402 -25.96 -1.40 -4.76
C ALA A 402 -25.02 -0.57 -3.87
N LYS A 403 -25.37 -0.42 -2.59
CA LYS A 403 -24.52 0.23 -1.59
C LYS A 403 -23.37 -0.72 -1.23
N LEU A 404 -22.13 -0.25 -1.34
CA LEU A 404 -20.94 -1.05 -0.98
C LEU A 404 -20.28 -0.44 0.25
N GLN A 405 -20.21 -1.22 1.34
CA GLN A 405 -19.65 -0.80 2.62
C GLN A 405 -18.19 -0.36 2.50
N TYR A 406 -17.39 -1.02 1.66
CA TYR A 406 -15.99 -0.63 1.46
C TYR A 406 -15.82 0.76 0.84
N ASP A 407 -16.83 1.25 0.13
CA ASP A 407 -16.85 2.55 -0.55
C ASP A 407 -17.76 3.55 0.17
N GLY A 408 -17.86 3.44 1.50
CA GLY A 408 -18.68 4.34 2.32
C GLY A 408 -20.18 4.24 2.03
N ASN A 409 -20.66 3.05 1.67
CA ASN A 409 -22.06 2.79 1.30
C ASN A 409 -22.57 3.60 0.09
N ARG A 410 -21.67 4.08 -0.77
CA ARG A 410 -22.04 4.72 -2.03
C ARG A 410 -22.68 3.73 -3.01
N LEU A 411 -23.65 4.21 -3.78
CA LEU A 411 -24.30 3.44 -4.84
C LEU A 411 -23.33 3.19 -6.00
N ASN A 412 -22.98 1.92 -6.20
CA ASN A 412 -21.98 1.49 -7.16
C ASN A 412 -22.58 0.52 -8.17
N ARG A 413 -22.09 0.56 -9.42
CA ARG A 413 -22.51 -0.36 -10.49
C ARG A 413 -22.18 -1.81 -10.10
N VAL A 414 -23.19 -2.68 -10.10
CA VAL A 414 -23.01 -4.10 -9.80
C VAL A 414 -23.69 -4.96 -10.85
N CYS A 415 -23.21 -6.20 -11.04
CA CYS A 415 -23.90 -7.17 -11.87
C CYS A 415 -25.21 -7.60 -11.19
N ARG A 416 -26.12 -8.20 -11.96
CA ARG A 416 -27.42 -8.70 -11.47
C ARG A 416 -27.27 -9.56 -10.22
N GLU A 417 -26.41 -10.56 -10.25
CA GLU A 417 -26.21 -11.50 -9.14
C GLU A 417 -25.78 -10.78 -7.85
N CYS A 418 -24.83 -9.84 -7.97
CA CYS A 418 -24.39 -9.04 -6.83
C CYS A 418 -25.49 -8.10 -6.32
N TYR A 419 -26.33 -7.55 -7.21
CA TYR A 419 -27.47 -6.74 -6.80
C TYR A 419 -28.47 -7.55 -5.98
N THR A 420 -28.86 -8.73 -6.48
CA THR A 420 -29.76 -9.64 -5.77
C THR A 420 -29.17 -10.03 -4.41
N PHE A 421 -27.90 -10.42 -4.37
CA PHE A 421 -27.24 -10.81 -3.12
C PHE A 421 -27.16 -9.65 -2.10
N LEU A 422 -26.76 -8.46 -2.55
CA LEU A 422 -26.53 -7.32 -1.65
C LEU A 422 -27.82 -6.63 -1.18
N THR A 423 -28.92 -6.76 -1.94
CA THR A 423 -30.16 -6.03 -1.66
C THR A 423 -31.34 -6.93 -1.29
N GLY A 424 -31.23 -8.25 -1.52
CA GLY A 424 -32.34 -9.19 -1.36
C GLY A 424 -33.43 -9.08 -2.43
N HIS A 425 -33.33 -8.15 -3.39
CA HIS A 425 -34.33 -8.00 -4.45
C HIS A 425 -34.15 -9.07 -5.52
N VAL A 426 -35.15 -9.94 -5.66
CA VAL A 426 -35.21 -10.93 -6.72
C VAL A 426 -35.60 -10.22 -8.02
N VAL A 427 -34.65 -10.11 -8.95
CA VAL A 427 -34.93 -9.65 -10.31
C VAL A 427 -35.51 -10.85 -11.08
N LEU A 428 -36.81 -10.79 -11.40
CA LEU A 428 -37.50 -11.84 -12.16
C LEU A 428 -36.80 -12.05 -13.51
N GLU A 429 -36.58 -13.31 -13.86
CA GLU A 429 -35.89 -13.70 -15.08
C GLU A 429 -36.87 -13.75 -16.26
N ASP A 430 -36.51 -13.11 -17.37
CA ASP A 430 -36.83 -13.69 -18.69
C ASP A 430 -35.83 -14.83 -18.92
N ARG A 431 -36.15 -16.03 -18.43
CA ARG A 431 -35.45 -17.24 -18.83
C ARG A 431 -36.39 -18.11 -19.64
N GLU A 432 -36.22 -18.07 -20.96
CA GLU A 432 -36.28 -19.31 -21.72
C GLU A 432 -35.24 -20.27 -21.11
N GLY A 433 -35.72 -21.31 -20.44
CA GLY A 433 -34.89 -22.32 -19.79
C GLY A 433 -34.03 -23.06 -20.81
N LYS A 434 -32.83 -22.56 -21.10
CA LYS A 434 -31.79 -23.37 -21.74
C LYS A 434 -31.10 -24.20 -20.66
N HIS A 435 -31.27 -25.51 -20.73
CA HIS A 435 -30.44 -26.47 -20.01
C HIS A 435 -28.96 -26.11 -20.16
N LYS A 436 -28.18 -26.23 -19.08
CA LYS A 436 -26.72 -26.07 -19.12
C LYS A 436 -26.13 -27.13 -20.05
N GLY A 437 -25.85 -26.76 -21.30
CA GLY A 437 -25.16 -27.64 -22.25
C GLY A 437 -23.72 -27.93 -21.80
N ILE A 438 -23.12 -28.99 -22.35
CA ILE A 438 -21.73 -29.43 -22.04
C ILE A 438 -20.69 -28.30 -22.10
N LEU A 439 -20.89 -27.31 -22.98
CA LEU A 439 -19.98 -26.18 -23.17
C LEU A 439 -20.16 -25.04 -22.16
N GLU A 440 -21.16 -25.11 -21.28
CA GLU A 440 -21.44 -24.06 -20.27
C GLU A 440 -20.61 -24.20 -18.98
N LYS A 441 -19.47 -24.92 -19.03
CA LYS A 441 -18.46 -24.92 -17.96
C LYS A 441 -17.60 -23.66 -18.08
N GLY A 442 -17.36 -22.95 -16.97
CA GLY A 442 -16.51 -21.76 -16.97
C GLY A 442 -15.02 -22.12 -16.88
N ALA A 443 -14.16 -21.48 -17.68
CA ALA A 443 -12.72 -21.74 -17.72
C ALA A 443 -12.07 -21.69 -16.32
N ALA A 444 -12.43 -20.67 -15.55
CA ALA A 444 -11.98 -20.48 -14.18
C ALA A 444 -12.37 -21.64 -13.24
N GLU A 445 -13.60 -22.14 -13.36
CA GLU A 445 -14.12 -23.22 -12.53
C GLU A 445 -13.37 -24.53 -12.79
N VAL A 446 -13.18 -24.88 -14.06
CA VAL A 446 -12.53 -26.14 -14.45
C VAL A 446 -11.01 -26.12 -14.31
N SER A 447 -10.36 -24.97 -14.49
CA SER A 447 -8.91 -24.84 -14.33
C SER A 447 -8.46 -25.09 -12.88
N GLY A 448 -9.27 -24.76 -11.88
CA GLY A 448 -8.97 -25.03 -10.47
C GLY A 448 -8.88 -26.53 -10.12
N ARG A 449 -9.45 -27.40 -10.97
CA ARG A 449 -9.45 -28.87 -10.83
C ARG A 449 -9.11 -29.54 -12.17
N SER A 450 -8.09 -29.04 -12.87
CA SER A 450 -7.68 -29.58 -14.16
C SER A 450 -6.50 -30.55 -14.04
N LEU A 451 -6.43 -31.54 -14.92
CA LEU A 451 -5.21 -32.32 -15.17
C LEU A 451 -4.12 -31.44 -15.80
N LEU A 452 -4.53 -30.60 -16.75
CA LEU A 452 -3.68 -29.59 -17.36
C LEU A 452 -4.54 -28.43 -17.89
N CYS A 453 -4.08 -27.20 -17.70
CA CYS A 453 -4.62 -26.03 -18.34
C CYS A 453 -3.53 -25.04 -18.74
N GLY A 454 -3.77 -24.23 -19.76
CA GLY A 454 -2.77 -23.29 -20.27
C GLY A 454 -3.14 -22.69 -21.62
N SER A 455 -2.33 -21.73 -22.06
CA SER A 455 -2.46 -21.14 -23.39
C SER A 455 -1.80 -22.02 -24.45
N LEU A 456 -2.48 -22.18 -25.58
CA LEU A 456 -1.93 -22.75 -26.81
C LEU A 456 -2.43 -21.92 -28.00
N GLN A 457 -1.77 -22.07 -29.15
CA GLN A 457 -2.32 -21.59 -30.41
C GLN A 457 -2.80 -22.77 -31.25
N LEU A 458 -4.07 -22.74 -31.66
CA LEU A 458 -4.65 -23.71 -32.58
C LEU A 458 -4.53 -23.16 -34.01
N LEU A 459 -3.78 -23.86 -34.86
CA LEU A 459 -3.55 -23.46 -36.25
C LEU A 459 -4.73 -23.83 -37.15
N ASP A 460 -5.01 -22.97 -38.13
CA ASP A 460 -6.02 -23.23 -39.15
C ASP A 460 -5.60 -24.40 -40.06
N LYS A 461 -6.56 -25.03 -40.75
CA LYS A 461 -6.31 -26.18 -41.66
C LYS A 461 -5.26 -25.91 -42.74
N ASN A 462 -5.06 -24.64 -43.11
CA ASN A 462 -4.09 -24.21 -44.12
C ASN A 462 -2.72 -23.82 -43.53
N SER A 463 -2.52 -23.92 -42.21
CA SER A 463 -1.28 -23.62 -41.48
C SER A 463 -0.72 -22.19 -41.66
N LYS A 464 -1.49 -21.27 -42.25
CA LYS A 464 -1.09 -19.87 -42.54
C LYS A 464 -1.47 -18.88 -41.42
N GLY A 465 -2.31 -19.30 -40.47
CA GLY A 465 -2.79 -18.51 -39.33
C GLY A 465 -3.20 -19.43 -38.17
N GLY A 466 -3.44 -18.87 -36.98
CA GLY A 466 -3.89 -19.64 -35.83
C GLY A 466 -4.47 -18.77 -34.72
N THR A 467 -5.46 -19.31 -34.02
CA THR A 467 -6.15 -18.63 -32.93
C THR A 467 -5.52 -19.02 -31.60
N ARG A 468 -5.08 -18.03 -30.82
CA ARG A 468 -4.61 -18.27 -29.44
C ARG A 468 -5.84 -18.44 -28.54
N GLY A 469 -5.82 -19.47 -27.71
CA GLY A 469 -6.92 -19.80 -26.79
C GLY A 469 -6.42 -20.32 -25.45
N TRP A 470 -7.34 -20.49 -24.53
CA TRP A 470 -7.12 -21.15 -23.24
C TRP A 470 -7.71 -22.56 -23.28
N PHE A 471 -6.87 -23.56 -22.99
CA PHE A 471 -7.20 -24.96 -23.13
C PHE A 471 -7.23 -25.60 -21.75
N VAL A 472 -8.20 -26.49 -21.50
CA VAL A 472 -8.37 -27.17 -20.22
C VAL A 472 -8.77 -28.62 -20.42
N ILE A 473 -8.09 -29.53 -19.72
CA ILE A 473 -8.51 -30.92 -19.50
C ILE A 473 -8.94 -31.04 -18.02
N PRO A 474 -10.25 -31.05 -17.72
CA PRO A 474 -10.75 -31.15 -16.34
C PRO A 474 -10.45 -32.52 -15.71
N GLN A 475 -10.30 -32.60 -14.38
CA GLN A 475 -10.15 -33.88 -13.68
C GLN A 475 -11.46 -34.68 -13.61
N ASP A 476 -12.60 -33.99 -13.57
CA ASP A 476 -13.95 -34.58 -13.57
C ASP A 476 -14.40 -35.03 -14.98
N ASP A 477 -13.71 -34.57 -16.02
CA ASP A 477 -13.97 -34.92 -17.41
C ASP A 477 -12.65 -35.05 -18.19
N PRO A 478 -11.80 -36.03 -17.83
CA PRO A 478 -10.42 -36.14 -18.31
C PRO A 478 -10.30 -36.56 -19.77
N LEU A 479 -11.42 -36.93 -20.40
CA LEU A 479 -11.48 -37.40 -21.79
C LEU A 479 -11.84 -36.27 -22.77
N VAL A 480 -12.04 -35.04 -22.30
CA VAL A 480 -12.46 -33.91 -23.14
C VAL A 480 -11.52 -32.73 -22.96
N LEU A 481 -11.06 -32.17 -24.08
CA LEU A 481 -10.31 -30.92 -24.13
C LEU A 481 -11.27 -29.77 -24.40
N TYR A 482 -11.44 -28.88 -23.42
CA TYR A 482 -12.26 -27.67 -23.57
C TYR A 482 -11.41 -26.50 -24.08
N ILE A 483 -11.95 -25.77 -25.06
CA ILE A 483 -11.27 -24.65 -25.72
C ILE A 483 -12.04 -23.36 -25.46
N TYR A 484 -11.38 -22.40 -24.81
CA TYR A 484 -11.90 -21.08 -24.49
C TYR A 484 -11.14 -20.01 -25.26
N ALA A 485 -11.79 -18.88 -25.56
CA ALA A 485 -11.09 -17.75 -26.17
C ALA A 485 -10.19 -17.03 -25.15
N ALA A 486 -10.55 -17.04 -23.87
CA ALA A 486 -9.75 -16.47 -22.79
C ALA A 486 -9.93 -17.22 -21.44
N PRO A 487 -8.96 -17.13 -20.52
CA PRO A 487 -8.91 -17.94 -19.28
C PRO A 487 -10.01 -17.65 -18.26
N GLN A 488 -10.76 -16.57 -18.42
CA GLN A 488 -11.86 -16.18 -17.51
C GLN A 488 -13.22 -16.24 -18.22
N ASP A 489 -13.28 -16.81 -19.42
CA ASP A 489 -14.55 -16.99 -20.12
C ASP A 489 -15.43 -18.02 -19.40
N VAL A 490 -16.72 -17.71 -19.31
CA VAL A 490 -17.72 -18.53 -18.57
C VAL A 490 -18.39 -19.59 -19.46
N ARG A 491 -17.92 -19.75 -20.70
CA ARG A 491 -18.40 -20.73 -21.67
C ARG A 491 -17.27 -21.11 -22.62
N ALA A 492 -17.11 -22.41 -22.86
CA ALA A 492 -16.19 -22.90 -23.89
C ALA A 492 -16.69 -22.51 -25.29
N HIS A 493 -15.76 -22.16 -26.18
CA HIS A 493 -16.09 -21.96 -27.58
C HIS A 493 -16.40 -23.29 -28.27
N THR A 494 -15.58 -24.31 -27.97
CA THR A 494 -15.74 -25.68 -28.48
C THR A 494 -15.05 -26.67 -27.55
N SER A 495 -15.20 -27.96 -27.82
CA SER A 495 -14.55 -29.06 -27.11
C SER A 495 -14.11 -30.15 -28.07
N ILE A 496 -13.00 -30.83 -27.76
CA ILE A 496 -12.51 -31.99 -28.53
C ILE A 496 -12.56 -33.22 -27.62
N PRO A 497 -13.34 -34.26 -27.95
CA PRO A 497 -13.25 -35.54 -27.25
C PRO A 497 -11.89 -36.16 -27.59
N LEU A 498 -11.08 -36.46 -26.59
CA LEU A 498 -9.71 -36.94 -26.77
C LEU A 498 -9.64 -38.45 -26.99
N LEU A 499 -10.65 -39.22 -26.54
CA LEU A 499 -10.63 -40.68 -26.59
C LEU A 499 -10.40 -41.20 -28.03
N GLY A 500 -9.33 -41.98 -28.20
CA GLY A 500 -8.95 -42.57 -29.49
C GLY A 500 -8.16 -41.65 -30.44
N TYR A 501 -7.76 -40.44 -30.01
CA TYR A 501 -6.84 -39.60 -30.77
C TYR A 501 -5.38 -40.07 -30.65
N GLN A 502 -4.61 -39.90 -31.71
CA GLN A 502 -3.16 -40.06 -31.68
C GLN A 502 -2.49 -38.69 -31.52
N VAL A 503 -1.60 -38.57 -30.52
CA VAL A 503 -0.74 -37.40 -30.36
C VAL A 503 0.53 -37.59 -31.18
N ARG A 504 0.80 -36.71 -32.15
CA ARG A 504 1.99 -36.76 -32.99
C ARG A 504 2.89 -35.57 -32.74
N ASP A 505 4.19 -35.84 -32.59
CA ASP A 505 5.22 -34.80 -32.61
C ASP A 505 5.49 -34.39 -34.07
N LEU A 506 5.65 -33.10 -34.32
CA LEU A 506 6.03 -32.58 -35.64
C LEU A 506 7.50 -32.12 -35.61
N PRO A 507 8.34 -32.58 -36.56
CA PRO A 507 9.76 -32.25 -36.58
C PRO A 507 10.02 -30.75 -36.77
N GLN A 508 11.09 -30.28 -36.13
CA GLN A 508 11.51 -28.87 -36.00
C GLN A 508 11.97 -28.26 -37.34
N GLY A 509 11.04 -27.88 -38.20
CA GLY A 509 11.28 -26.92 -39.29
C GLY A 509 10.88 -25.53 -38.82
N ASN A 510 11.83 -24.73 -38.32
CA ASN A 510 11.67 -23.35 -37.80
C ASN A 510 10.99 -23.22 -36.42
N SER A 511 11.72 -23.48 -35.32
CA SER A 511 11.49 -22.99 -33.93
C SER A 511 10.06 -22.91 -33.38
N ARG A 512 9.10 -23.63 -33.96
CA ARG A 512 7.69 -23.64 -33.57
C ARG A 512 7.46 -24.97 -32.86
N HIS A 513 7.12 -24.91 -31.57
CA HIS A 513 6.86 -26.08 -30.73
C HIS A 513 5.51 -26.71 -31.10
N LEU A 514 5.47 -27.35 -32.26
CA LEU A 514 4.26 -27.89 -32.89
C LEU A 514 4.00 -29.34 -32.49
N PHE A 515 2.72 -29.69 -32.35
CA PHE A 515 2.26 -31.06 -32.19
C PHE A 515 0.83 -31.21 -32.74
N GLN A 516 0.40 -32.43 -33.01
CA GLN A 516 -0.91 -32.71 -33.60
C GLN A 516 -1.73 -33.71 -32.80
N LEU A 517 -3.05 -33.50 -32.80
CA LEU A 517 -4.05 -34.52 -32.50
C LEU A 517 -4.65 -35.03 -33.81
N VAL A 518 -4.57 -36.34 -34.04
CA VAL A 518 -5.05 -36.98 -35.27
C VAL A 518 -6.02 -38.11 -34.94
N GLN A 519 -7.22 -38.09 -35.52
CA GLN A 519 -8.16 -39.21 -35.50
C GLN A 519 -8.90 -39.28 -36.85
N SER A 520 -8.67 -40.36 -37.60
CA SER A 520 -9.20 -40.54 -38.95
C SER A 520 -8.90 -39.33 -39.86
N GLN A 521 -9.90 -38.55 -40.29
CA GLN A 521 -9.71 -37.34 -41.11
C GLN A 521 -9.59 -36.04 -40.29
N GLN A 522 -9.77 -36.09 -38.97
CA GLN A 522 -9.66 -34.91 -38.11
C GLN A 522 -8.20 -34.71 -37.67
N VAL A 523 -7.67 -33.54 -37.98
CA VAL A 523 -6.31 -33.12 -37.62
C VAL A 523 -6.38 -31.74 -36.96
N TYR A 524 -5.92 -31.64 -35.72
CA TYR A 524 -5.75 -30.38 -35.00
C TYR A 524 -4.26 -30.15 -34.78
N THR A 525 -3.74 -29.01 -35.22
CA THR A 525 -2.33 -28.65 -35.04
C THR A 525 -2.21 -27.55 -34.00
N PHE A 526 -1.43 -27.81 -32.95
CA PHE A 526 -1.21 -26.91 -31.83
C PHE A 526 0.22 -26.38 -31.85
N MET A 527 0.39 -25.15 -31.36
CA MET A 527 1.69 -24.54 -31.08
C MET A 527 1.75 -24.15 -29.60
N ALA A 528 2.80 -24.60 -28.92
CA ALA A 528 3.11 -24.19 -27.55
C ALA A 528 4.16 -23.07 -27.52
N ASP A 529 4.16 -22.29 -26.43
CA ASP A 529 5.14 -21.20 -26.25
C ASP A 529 6.56 -21.73 -25.93
N THR A 530 6.68 -22.93 -25.35
CA THR A 530 7.98 -23.57 -25.05
C THR A 530 7.96 -25.08 -25.31
N GLU A 531 9.14 -25.69 -25.44
CA GLU A 531 9.29 -27.15 -25.64
C GLU A 531 8.82 -27.93 -24.41
N GLU A 532 9.04 -27.41 -23.20
CA GLU A 532 8.54 -28.02 -21.96
C GLU A 532 7.02 -28.03 -21.95
N LEU A 533 6.38 -26.92 -22.34
CA LEU A 533 4.94 -26.80 -22.39
C LEU A 533 4.34 -27.75 -23.44
N LYS A 534 4.95 -27.84 -24.62
CA LYS A 534 4.61 -28.84 -25.65
C LYS A 534 4.65 -30.25 -25.07
N ARG A 535 5.74 -30.63 -24.41
CA ARG A 535 5.91 -31.97 -23.84
C ARG A 535 4.86 -32.29 -22.78
N CYS A 536 4.53 -31.32 -21.92
CA CYS A 536 3.47 -31.47 -20.91
C CYS A 536 2.10 -31.70 -21.57
N TRP A 537 1.74 -30.89 -22.57
CA TRP A 537 0.47 -31.03 -23.29
C TRP A 537 0.38 -32.36 -24.04
N MET A 538 1.42 -32.75 -24.75
CA MET A 538 1.44 -34.02 -25.46
C MET A 538 1.24 -35.20 -24.51
N ARG A 539 1.91 -35.21 -23.35
CA ARG A 539 1.73 -36.27 -22.34
C ARG A 539 0.32 -36.29 -21.77
N ALA A 540 -0.23 -35.13 -21.40
CA ALA A 540 -1.58 -35.05 -20.85
C ALA A 540 -2.64 -35.53 -21.86
N MET A 541 -2.57 -35.04 -23.10
CA MET A 541 -3.50 -35.44 -24.15
C MET A 541 -3.34 -36.92 -24.54
N ALA A 542 -2.12 -37.46 -24.57
CA ALA A 542 -1.90 -38.87 -24.89
C ALA A 542 -2.49 -39.80 -23.81
N ARG A 543 -2.36 -39.44 -22.53
CA ARG A 543 -2.98 -40.17 -21.42
C ARG A 543 -4.51 -40.16 -21.53
N SER A 544 -5.10 -38.97 -21.72
CA SER A 544 -6.53 -38.80 -21.93
C SER A 544 -7.03 -39.59 -23.14
N ALA A 545 -6.29 -39.57 -24.25
CA ALA A 545 -6.67 -40.27 -25.47
C ALA A 545 -6.62 -41.79 -25.36
N ALA A 546 -5.71 -42.31 -24.52
CA ALA A 546 -5.63 -43.73 -24.17
C ALA A 546 -6.67 -44.16 -23.11
N GLY A 547 -7.50 -43.24 -22.62
CA GLY A 547 -8.47 -43.52 -21.54
C GLY A 547 -7.84 -43.70 -20.16
N ILE A 548 -6.58 -43.27 -19.97
CA ILE A 548 -5.85 -43.42 -18.71
C ILE A 548 -6.11 -42.17 -17.86
N THR A 549 -7.15 -42.24 -17.02
CA THR A 549 -7.59 -41.16 -16.12
C THR A 549 -6.68 -41.00 -14.91
#